data_AF-A0A0N4UK02-F1
#
_entry.id   AF-A0A0N4UK02-F1
#
_cell.length_a   1.000
_cell.length_b   1.000
_cell.length_c   1.000
_cell.angle_alpha   90.00
_cell.angle_beta   90.00
_cell.angle_gamma   90.00
#
_symmetry.space_group_name_H-M   'P 1'
#
loop_
_entity.id
_entity.type
_entity.pdbx_description
1 polymer ?
#
loop_
_entity_poly.entity_id
_entity_poly.type
_entity_poly.pdbx_seq_one_letter_code
_entity_poly.pdbx_strand_id
1 'polypeptide(L)'
;MTDVWKSNARKFCELCKVWFADNSVSIQHHEAGQKHKAAIQAKLREVGKQSNILSFKGDIIGPSLKPKSYLDPRAHKASVVSMAKEISKQKSEVRLMKATFLFFCLSFLSFD
;
A
#
# COMPACT_ATOMS: atom_id res chain seq x y z
N MET A 1 36.43 0.60 -29.67
CA MET A 1 35.14 0.57 -28.96
C MET A 1 35.17 -0.59 -28.00
N THR A 2 35.09 -0.34 -26.69
CA THR A 2 34.98 -1.38 -25.67
C THR A 2 33.55 -1.38 -25.16
N ASP A 3 32.76 -2.38 -25.57
CA ASP A 3 31.40 -2.56 -25.06
C ASP A 3 31.47 -2.95 -23.59
N VAL A 4 31.12 -2.01 -22.70
CA VAL A 4 30.93 -2.31 -21.28
C VAL A 4 29.65 -3.12 -21.15
N TRP A 5 29.79 -4.45 -21.08
CA TRP A 5 28.67 -5.34 -20.84
C TRP A 5 28.11 -5.07 -19.44
N LYS A 6 26.91 -4.50 -19.38
CA LYS A 6 26.21 -4.25 -18.13
C LYS A 6 25.47 -5.52 -17.75
N SER A 7 25.83 -6.13 -16.61
CA SER A 7 25.11 -7.28 -16.09
C SER A 7 23.64 -6.93 -15.88
N ASN A 8 22.76 -7.81 -16.35
CA ASN A 8 21.33 -7.66 -16.08
C ASN A 8 21.08 -7.82 -14.59
N ALA A 9 20.27 -6.93 -14.01
CA ALA A 9 19.88 -7.03 -12.62
C ALA A 9 19.11 -8.35 -12.40
N ARG A 10 19.24 -8.91 -11.19
CA ARG A 10 18.45 -10.06 -10.76
C ARG A 10 17.52 -9.63 -9.64
N LYS A 11 16.28 -10.12 -9.68
CA LYS A 11 15.27 -9.90 -8.65
C LYS A 11 15.04 -11.20 -7.88
N PHE A 12 14.69 -11.08 -6.61
CA PHE A 12 14.39 -12.21 -5.74
C PHE A 12 12.90 -12.22 -5.41
N CYS A 13 12.25 -13.36 -5.61
CA CYS A 13 10.87 -13.55 -5.19
C CYS A 13 10.82 -14.16 -3.79
N GLU A 14 10.25 -13.44 -2.83
CA GLU A 14 10.13 -13.89 -1.44
C GLU A 14 9.18 -15.08 -1.27
N LEU A 15 8.17 -15.20 -2.13
CA LEU A 15 7.17 -16.28 -2.07
C LEU A 15 7.73 -17.60 -2.60
N CYS A 16 8.47 -17.55 -3.71
CA CYS A 16 9.03 -18.74 -4.34
C CYS A 16 10.46 -19.06 -3.87
N LYS A 17 11.15 -18.11 -3.22
CA LYS A 17 12.56 -18.18 -2.83
C LYS A 17 13.51 -18.47 -4.01
N VAL A 18 13.23 -17.86 -5.18
CA VAL A 18 14.01 -18.04 -6.42
C VAL A 18 14.50 -16.69 -6.94
N TRP A 19 15.72 -16.69 -7.47
CA TRP A 19 16.28 -15.57 -8.21
C TRP A 19 15.87 -15.65 -9.68
N PHE A 20 15.44 -14.53 -10.27
CA PHE A 20 15.08 -14.43 -11.68
C PHE A 20 15.70 -13.17 -12.30
N ALA A 21 15.79 -13.14 -13.63
CA ALA A 21 16.34 -11.99 -14.38
C ALA A 21 15.35 -10.81 -14.36
N ASP A 22 15.86 -9.57 -14.37
CA ASP A 22 15.05 -8.34 -14.41
C ASP A 22 14.61 -7.98 -15.85
N ASN A 23 14.09 -8.96 -16.59
CA ASN A 23 13.42 -8.71 -17.87
C ASN A 23 11.90 -8.66 -17.64
N SER A 24 11.21 -7.78 -18.36
CA SER A 24 9.73 -7.72 -18.32
C SER A 24 9.10 -9.09 -18.59
N VAL A 25 9.66 -9.81 -19.56
CA VAL A 25 9.20 -11.16 -19.95
C VAL A 25 9.44 -12.19 -18.85
N SER A 26 10.57 -12.16 -18.15
CA SER A 26 10.82 -13.13 -17.06
C SER A 26 9.99 -12.83 -15.81
N ILE A 27 9.72 -11.55 -15.52
CA ILE A 27 8.81 -11.14 -14.44
C ILE A 27 7.40 -11.68 -14.73
N GLN A 28 6.85 -11.42 -15.91
CA GLN A 28 5.51 -11.86 -16.29
C GLN A 28 5.37 -13.38 -16.25
N HIS A 29 6.35 -14.12 -16.78
CA HIS A 29 6.31 -15.59 -16.72
C HIS A 29 6.43 -16.12 -15.28
N HIS A 30 7.23 -15.45 -14.43
CA HIS A 30 7.35 -15.83 -13.02
C HIS A 30 6.02 -15.63 -12.27
N GLU A 31 5.39 -14.47 -12.42
CA GLU A 31 4.13 -14.12 -11.77
C GLU A 31 2.94 -14.92 -12.31
N ALA A 32 2.92 -15.21 -13.62
CA ALA A 32 1.88 -16.02 -14.25
C ALA A 32 2.00 -17.52 -13.92
N GLY A 33 3.16 -17.98 -13.44
CA GLY A 33 3.46 -19.38 -13.19
C GLY A 33 2.57 -20.03 -12.11
N GLN A 34 2.17 -21.28 -12.35
CA GLN A 34 1.28 -22.03 -11.44
C GLN A 34 1.86 -22.18 -10.03
N LYS A 35 3.18 -22.41 -9.91
CA LYS A 35 3.87 -22.51 -8.63
C LYS A 35 3.79 -21.21 -7.82
N HIS A 36 3.94 -20.07 -8.48
CA HIS A 36 3.86 -18.75 -7.83
C HIS A 36 2.44 -18.46 -7.35
N LYS A 37 1.43 -18.70 -8.20
CA LYS A 37 0.01 -18.56 -7.85
C LYS A 37 -0.40 -19.45 -6.68
N ALA A 38 0.03 -20.71 -6.66
CA ALA A 38 -0.23 -21.62 -5.55
C ALA A 38 0.41 -21.14 -4.24
N ALA A 39 1.63 -20.61 -4.29
CA ALA A 39 2.32 -20.03 -3.13
C ALA A 39 1.60 -18.77 -2.61
N ILE A 40 1.15 -17.88 -3.51
CA ILE A 40 0.33 -16.71 -3.14
C ILE A 40 -0.96 -17.17 -2.45
N GLN A 41 -1.67 -18.13 -3.02
CA GLN A 41 -2.94 -18.63 -2.46
C GLN A 41 -2.73 -19.28 -1.09
N ALA A 42 -1.66 -20.06 -0.92
CA ALA A 42 -1.29 -20.62 0.37
C ALA A 42 -1.01 -19.51 1.40
N LYS A 43 -0.25 -18.48 1.01
CA LYS A 43 0.05 -17.36 1.90
C LYS A 43 -1.20 -16.56 2.27
N LEU A 44 -2.11 -16.34 1.34
CA LEU A 44 -3.38 -15.66 1.60
C LEU A 44 -4.26 -16.45 2.59
N ARG A 45 -4.27 -17.78 2.49
CA ARG A 45 -4.96 -18.65 3.47
C ARG A 45 -4.32 -18.57 4.85
N GLU A 46 -3.00 -18.54 4.94
CA GLU A 46 -2.29 -18.34 6.22
C GLU A 46 -2.64 -16.99 6.83
N VAL A 47 -2.56 -15.91 6.04
CA VAL A 47 -2.86 -14.54 6.51
C VAL A 47 -4.32 -14.42 6.92
N GLY A 48 -5.26 -15.04 6.20
CA GLY A 48 -6.69 -15.03 6.57
C GLY A 48 -7.00 -15.79 7.86
N LYS A 49 -6.29 -16.89 8.13
CA LYS A 49 -6.37 -17.60 9.43
C LYS A 49 -5.73 -16.78 10.54
N GLN A 50 -4.57 -16.20 10.25
CA GLN A 50 -3.85 -15.32 11.14
C GLN A 50 -4.71 -14.11 11.51
N SER A 51 -5.37 -13.42 10.58
CA SER A 51 -6.20 -12.26 10.89
C SER A 51 -7.38 -12.59 11.82
N ASN A 52 -7.94 -13.80 11.74
CA ASN A 52 -9.01 -14.23 12.65
C ASN A 52 -8.50 -14.52 14.08
N ILE A 53 -7.24 -14.97 14.20
CA ILE A 53 -6.60 -15.30 15.48
C ILE A 53 -5.88 -14.09 16.10
N LEU A 54 -5.32 -13.19 15.27
CA LEU A 54 -4.56 -12.01 15.69
C LEU A 54 -5.44 -10.91 16.28
N SER A 55 -6.77 -10.98 16.16
CA SER A 55 -7.65 -10.11 16.95
C SER A 55 -7.60 -10.40 18.47
N PHE A 56 -7.05 -11.54 18.90
CA PHE A 56 -6.95 -11.91 20.34
C PHE A 56 -5.52 -11.91 20.90
N LYS A 57 -4.49 -11.73 20.07
CA LYS A 57 -3.08 -11.71 20.50
C LYS A 57 -2.36 -10.47 19.94
N GLY A 58 -2.69 -9.32 20.52
CA GLY A 58 -1.72 -8.23 20.59
C GLY A 58 -0.55 -8.67 21.47
N ASP A 59 0.67 -8.34 21.04
CA ASP A 59 1.84 -8.12 21.90
C ASP A 59 2.80 -9.25 22.27
N ILE A 60 2.67 -10.47 21.72
CA ILE A 60 3.74 -11.49 21.88
C ILE A 60 4.10 -12.05 20.50
N ILE A 61 5.33 -11.75 20.03
CA ILE A 61 6.01 -12.15 18.77
C ILE A 61 6.24 -10.97 17.81
N GLY A 62 7.31 -10.21 18.09
CA GLY A 62 8.30 -9.75 17.10
C GLY A 62 7.96 -8.55 16.18
N PRO A 63 8.90 -7.61 15.97
CA PRO A 63 8.67 -6.45 15.13
C PRO A 63 8.57 -6.80 13.63
N SER A 64 7.42 -6.47 13.05
CA SER A 64 7.25 -5.93 11.69
C SER A 64 8.11 -6.56 10.59
N LEU A 65 7.59 -7.60 9.93
CA LEU A 65 8.02 -7.95 8.57
C LEU A 65 7.52 -6.86 7.62
N LYS A 66 8.29 -5.78 7.48
CA LYS A 66 8.14 -4.82 6.38
C LYS A 66 8.63 -5.49 5.11
N PRO A 67 7.84 -5.53 4.02
CA PRO A 67 8.33 -6.04 2.74
C PRO A 67 9.52 -5.19 2.30
N LYS A 68 10.69 -5.81 2.09
CA LYS A 68 11.86 -5.17 1.47
C LYS A 68 11.73 -5.25 -0.05
N SER A 69 10.63 -4.75 -0.61
CA SER A 69 10.73 -4.13 -1.93
C SER A 69 11.35 -2.76 -1.72
N TYR A 70 12.42 -2.43 -2.45
CA TYR A 70 13.04 -1.10 -2.48
C TYR A 70 11.99 -0.05 -2.89
N LEU A 71 11.18 0.38 -1.94
CA LEU A 71 10.38 1.58 -1.99
C LEU A 71 10.96 2.47 -0.93
N ASP A 72 11.54 3.58 -1.39
CA ASP A 72 12.20 4.56 -0.54
C ASP A 72 11.25 4.99 0.59
N PRO A 73 11.58 4.80 1.88
CA PRO A 73 10.72 5.20 3.00
C PRO A 73 10.35 6.68 2.97
N ARG A 74 11.09 7.50 2.21
CA ARG A 74 10.77 8.90 1.93
C ARG A 74 9.52 9.08 1.07
N ALA A 75 9.21 8.14 0.18
CA ALA A 75 8.02 8.19 -0.68
C ALA A 75 6.73 7.84 0.09
N HIS A 76 6.74 6.81 0.94
CA HIS A 76 5.57 6.45 1.74
C HIS A 76 5.24 7.53 2.78
N LYS A 77 6.26 8.10 3.46
CA LYS A 77 6.03 9.21 4.39
C LYS A 77 5.56 10.49 3.70
N ALA A 78 6.01 10.76 2.46
CA ALA A 78 5.48 11.86 1.66
C ALA A 78 4.01 11.65 1.26
N SER A 79 3.61 10.41 0.94
CA SER A 79 2.23 10.06 0.60
C SER A 79 1.27 10.20 1.79
N VAL A 80 1.66 9.75 2.99
CA VAL A 80 0.82 9.95 4.19
C VAL A 80 0.75 11.42 4.60
N VAL A 81 1.82 12.20 4.39
CA VAL A 81 1.82 13.64 4.64
C VAL A 81 0.94 14.38 3.62
N SER A 82 0.97 14.01 2.34
CA SER A 82 0.07 14.58 1.34
C SER A 82 -1.38 14.22 1.61
N MET A 83 -1.65 12.98 2.04
CA MET A 83 -3.00 12.54 2.42
C MET A 83 -3.51 13.23 3.70
N ALA A 84 -2.65 13.44 4.70
CA ALA A 84 -3.01 14.19 5.91
C ALA A 84 -3.33 15.66 5.60
N LYS A 85 -2.59 16.28 4.68
CA LYS A 85 -2.87 17.63 4.19
C LYS A 85 -4.21 17.70 3.46
N GLU A 86 -4.52 16.73 2.60
CA GLU A 86 -5.80 16.67 1.89
C GLU A 86 -6.98 16.51 2.87
N ILE A 87 -6.85 15.65 3.88
CA ILE A 87 -7.89 15.48 4.92
C ILE A 87 -8.09 16.79 5.71
N SER A 88 -7.02 17.54 5.99
CA SER A 88 -7.14 18.82 6.68
C SER A 88 -7.87 19.88 5.83
N LYS A 89 -7.63 19.89 4.53
CA LYS A 89 -8.31 20.77 3.56
C LYS A 89 -9.80 20.41 3.43
N GLN A 90 -10.13 19.13 3.25
CA GLN A 90 -11.52 18.67 3.21
C GLN A 90 -12.27 18.99 4.51
N LYS A 91 -11.63 18.90 5.69
CA LYS A 91 -12.26 19.27 6.97
C LYS A 91 -12.60 20.75 7.06
N SER A 92 -11.74 21.65 6.54
CA SER A 92 -12.06 23.09 6.50
C SER A 92 -13.18 23.41 5.51
N GLU A 93 -13.21 22.76 4.35
CA GLU A 93 -14.27 22.95 3.35
C GLU A 93 -15.63 22.45 3.88
N VAL A 94 -15.65 21.28 4.53
CA VAL A 94 -16.87 20.76 5.16
C VAL A 94 -17.34 21.65 6.30
N ARG A 95 -16.43 22.23 7.10
CA ARG A 95 -16.80 23.21 8.14
C ARG A 95 -17.38 24.49 7.54
N LEU A 96 -16.77 24.99 6.45
CA LEU A 96 -17.26 26.17 5.76
C LEU A 96 -18.63 25.91 5.13
N MET A 97 -18.80 24.79 4.42
CA MET A 97 -20.09 24.38 3.85
C MET A 97 -21.17 24.25 4.94
N LYS A 98 -20.85 23.66 6.09
CA LYS A 98 -21.79 23.57 7.23
C LYS A 98 -22.12 24.95 7.80
N ALA A 99 -21.14 25.84 7.96
CA ALA A 99 -21.37 27.19 8.46
C ALA A 99 -22.21 28.02 7.46
N THR A 100 -21.93 27.94 6.17
CA THR A 100 -22.71 28.60 5.11
C THR A 100 -24.13 28.04 5.06
N PHE A 101 -24.31 26.72 5.19
CA PHE A 101 -25.63 26.09 5.21
C PHE A 101 -26.45 26.52 6.43
N LEU A 102 -25.84 26.57 7.62
CA LEU A 102 -26.49 27.09 8.82
C LEU A 102 -26.84 28.57 8.67
N PHE A 103 -25.93 29.39 8.15
CA PHE A 103 -26.16 30.83 7.93
C PHE A 103 -27.31 31.08 6.95
N PHE A 104 -27.36 30.30 5.86
CA PHE A 104 -28.45 30.36 4.89
C PHE A 104 -29.78 29.93 5.51
N CYS A 105 -29.79 28.84 6.29
CA CYS A 105 -30.98 28.35 6.98
C CYS A 105 -31.52 29.34 8.02
N LEU A 106 -30.63 29.95 8.82
CA LEU A 106 -30.99 31.02 9.78
C LEU A 106 -31.55 32.27 9.11
N SER A 107 -31.01 32.63 7.95
CA SER A 107 -31.50 33.77 7.17
C SER A 107 -32.87 33.49 6.55
N PHE A 108 -33.11 32.25 6.10
CA PHE A 108 -34.42 31.82 5.58
C PHE A 108 -35.49 31.77 6.68
N LEU A 109 -35.16 31.27 7.88
CA LEU A 109 -36.07 31.29 9.05
C LEU A 109 -36.34 32.70 9.60
N SER A 110 -35.54 33.71 9.25
CA SER A 110 -35.78 35.09 9.69
C SER A 110 -36.60 35.92 8.69
N PHE A 111 -36.94 35.35 7.52
CA PHE A 111 -37.65 36.04 6.44
C PHE A 111 -39.09 35.55 6.22
N ASP A 112 -39.51 34.50 6.93
CA ASP A 112 -40.90 34.03 7.11
C ASP A 112 -41.43 34.49 8.48
#